data_AF-A0A9R1LRA6-F1
#
_entry.id   AF-A0A9R1LRA6-F1
#
_cell.length_a   1.000
_cell.length_b   1.000
_cell.length_c   1.000
_cell.angle_alpha   90.00
_cell.angle_beta   90.00
_cell.angle_gamma   90.00
#
_symmetry.space_group_name_H-M   'P 1'
#
loop_
_entity.id
_entity.type
_entity.pdbx_description
1 polymer ?
#
loop_
_entity_poly.entity_id
_entity_poly.type
_entity_poly.pdbx_seq_one_letter_code
_entity_poly.pdbx_strand_id
1 'polypeptide(L)'
;MSEISSSSAAAADGKQGPSTGPAAWETSPVEEVRLTVPDGDDPTLPVWTFRMWAIGLLACALMSFLNQFFSYRTEPLVVTQITVQVASLPVGHFLARALPRRRFRVGGREWSLNPGPFSMKEHVLISIFANAGFAFGNGNAYSVMIVDIIRAFYRRSISFLAATLHEKEEFTGGSKRMSRSKFFLVVLICSFVWAFVPGYLFQSLTSISWVCWVFSKSVTAQQLGSGMKGLGLGAFTLDWTAISSFLFSPLISPFFATVNVFVGYVLFMYVVMPTAYWGMNLYNAKTFPIFSSHLFASNGSPYKIADIVNQQFRLDTEAYAKLGRINLSIFFAISYGLNFATIAATITHVGLFYGK
;
A
#
# COMPACT_ATOMS: atom_id res chain seq x y z
N MET A 1 -16.51 -21.64 -30.81
CA MET A 1 -17.80 -22.33 -30.69
C MET A 1 -18.41 -21.89 -29.37
N SER A 2 -19.34 -20.91 -29.46
CA SER A 2 -20.32 -20.36 -28.47
C SER A 2 -19.86 -20.00 -27.05
N GLU A 3 -19.71 -18.71 -26.67
CA GLU A 3 -20.76 -17.76 -26.16
C GLU A 3 -21.33 -18.19 -24.80
N ILE A 4 -21.01 -17.54 -23.67
CA ILE A 4 -21.47 -16.24 -23.11
C ILE A 4 -23.00 -16.18 -22.88
N SER A 5 -23.43 -16.17 -21.61
CA SER A 5 -24.22 -15.09 -20.96
C SER A 5 -25.30 -15.56 -19.97
N SER A 6 -25.16 -15.09 -18.71
CA SER A 6 -26.17 -14.44 -17.84
C SER A 6 -27.59 -15.01 -17.63
N SER A 7 -27.90 -15.25 -16.35
CA SER A 7 -29.05 -14.71 -15.57
C SER A 7 -30.49 -14.89 -16.08
N SER A 8 -31.31 -15.62 -15.31
CA SER A 8 -32.66 -15.18 -14.91
C SER A 8 -33.22 -16.04 -13.78
N ALA A 9 -33.86 -15.38 -12.82
CA ALA A 9 -34.58 -15.94 -11.68
C ALA A 9 -35.89 -16.65 -12.07
N ALA A 10 -36.29 -17.63 -11.24
CA ALA A 10 -37.60 -17.72 -10.54
C ALA A 10 -38.03 -19.18 -10.34
N ALA A 11 -38.18 -19.59 -9.08
CA ALA A 11 -39.39 -20.23 -8.55
C ALA A 11 -39.17 -20.59 -7.07
N ALA A 12 -40.07 -20.08 -6.22
CA ALA A 12 -40.18 -20.45 -4.82
C ALA A 12 -40.65 -21.91 -4.72
N ASP A 13 -39.95 -22.71 -3.92
CA ASP A 13 -40.54 -23.87 -3.28
C ASP A 13 -40.05 -23.93 -1.83
N GLY A 14 -41.02 -23.95 -0.91
CA GLY A 14 -40.78 -23.92 0.52
C GLY A 14 -40.48 -25.32 1.04
N LYS A 15 -39.25 -25.57 1.47
CA LYS A 15 -38.91 -26.62 2.45
C LYS A 15 -37.85 -26.10 3.41
N GLN A 16 -38.17 -26.13 4.70
CA GLN A 16 -37.27 -25.79 5.80
C GLN A 16 -36.25 -26.91 6.07
N GLY A 17 -34.98 -26.53 6.23
CA GLY A 17 -33.90 -27.30 6.91
C GLY A 17 -32.62 -27.47 6.07
N PRO A 18 -31.39 -27.58 6.65
CA PRO A 18 -30.93 -27.32 8.02
C PRO A 18 -30.07 -26.02 8.10
N SER A 19 -29.70 -25.60 9.31
CA SER A 19 -28.84 -24.44 9.59
C SER A 19 -27.61 -24.39 8.67
N THR A 20 -27.53 -23.36 7.82
CA THR A 20 -26.37 -23.10 6.97
C THR A 20 -25.17 -22.76 7.84
N GLY A 21 -24.21 -23.68 7.94
CA GLY A 21 -22.85 -23.31 8.34
C GLY A 21 -22.27 -22.26 7.37
N PRO A 22 -21.23 -21.53 7.79
CA PRO A 22 -20.56 -20.55 6.94
C PRO A 22 -20.14 -21.18 5.61
N ALA A 23 -20.15 -20.38 4.54
CA ALA A 23 -19.81 -20.88 3.22
C ALA A 23 -18.37 -21.44 3.23
N ALA A 24 -18.07 -22.50 2.47
CA ALA A 24 -16.77 -23.17 2.50
C ALA A 24 -15.55 -22.27 2.15
N TRP A 25 -15.79 -21.07 1.61
CA TRP A 25 -14.76 -20.06 1.34
C TRP A 25 -14.62 -19.00 2.45
N GLU A 26 -15.55 -18.92 3.41
CA GLU A 26 -15.47 -18.04 4.59
C GLU A 26 -14.61 -18.67 5.69
N THR A 27 -14.53 -19.99 5.72
CA THR A 27 -13.76 -20.74 6.70
C THR A 27 -12.33 -20.98 6.22
N SER A 28 -11.34 -20.64 7.04
CA SER A 28 -9.93 -20.92 6.73
C SER A 28 -9.68 -22.43 6.62
N PRO A 29 -8.96 -22.91 5.58
CA PRO A 29 -8.57 -24.32 5.46
C PRO A 29 -7.56 -24.75 6.53
N VAL A 30 -6.90 -23.79 7.19
CA VAL A 30 -5.96 -24.03 8.28
C VAL A 30 -6.72 -23.98 9.61
N GLU A 31 -6.73 -25.10 10.33
CA GLU A 31 -7.51 -25.28 11.55
C GLU A 31 -7.13 -24.27 12.64
N GLU A 32 -5.84 -24.01 12.82
CA GLU A 32 -5.34 -23.05 13.79
C GLU A 32 -5.84 -21.64 13.48
N VAL A 33 -5.87 -21.25 12.21
CA VAL A 33 -6.36 -19.93 11.78
C VAL A 33 -7.87 -19.81 12.04
N ARG A 34 -8.63 -20.86 11.72
CA ARG A 34 -10.07 -20.94 11.99
C ARG A 34 -10.39 -20.85 13.48
N LEU A 35 -9.55 -21.41 14.34
CA LEU A 35 -9.72 -21.32 15.79
C LEU A 35 -9.33 -19.94 16.35
N THR A 36 -8.49 -19.18 15.66
CA THR A 36 -8.04 -17.85 16.11
C THR A 36 -8.94 -16.70 15.68
N VAL A 37 -9.63 -16.82 14.53
CA VAL A 37 -10.46 -15.76 13.97
C VAL A 37 -11.87 -16.30 13.75
N PRO A 38 -12.92 -15.68 14.32
CA PRO A 38 -14.29 -16.08 14.07
C PRO A 38 -14.64 -15.92 12.57
N ASP A 39 -15.31 -16.92 12.00
CA ASP A 39 -15.71 -16.91 10.58
C ASP A 39 -16.83 -15.90 10.27
N GLY A 40 -17.51 -15.37 11.30
CA GLY A 40 -18.64 -14.44 11.15
C GLY A 40 -18.44 -13.10 11.85
N ASP A 41 -19.12 -12.06 11.33
CA ASP A 41 -19.16 -10.75 11.99
C ASP A 41 -20.19 -10.72 13.12
N ASP A 42 -19.79 -10.25 14.30
CA ASP A 42 -20.71 -9.97 15.41
C ASP A 42 -21.10 -8.48 15.40
N PRO A 43 -22.31 -8.11 14.91
CA PRO A 43 -22.74 -6.71 14.82
C PRO A 43 -23.05 -6.09 16.19
N THR A 44 -23.11 -6.88 17.27
CA THR A 44 -23.46 -6.38 18.61
C THR A 44 -22.27 -5.79 19.35
N LEU A 45 -21.04 -6.04 18.89
CA LEU A 45 -19.83 -5.53 19.52
C LEU A 45 -19.75 -4.00 19.49
N PRO A 46 -19.43 -3.34 20.62
CA PRO A 46 -19.32 -1.89 20.67
C PRO A 46 -18.05 -1.42 19.96
N VAL A 47 -18.25 -0.66 18.88
CA VAL A 47 -17.16 -0.18 18.01
C VAL A 47 -16.74 1.27 18.35
N TRP A 48 -17.72 2.11 18.67
CA TRP A 48 -17.56 3.55 18.94
C TRP A 48 -17.34 3.83 20.42
N THR A 49 -16.24 3.34 20.98
CA THR A 49 -15.95 3.48 22.41
C THR A 49 -15.03 4.67 22.69
N PHE A 50 -15.07 5.18 23.93
CA PHE A 50 -14.14 6.23 24.37
C PHE A 50 -12.68 5.82 24.21
N ARG A 51 -12.33 4.58 24.56
CA ARG A 51 -10.94 4.08 24.46
C ARG A 51 -10.45 4.01 23.02
N MET A 52 -11.29 3.61 22.05
CA MET A 52 -10.94 3.63 20.64
C MET A 52 -10.58 5.04 20.19
N TRP A 53 -11.45 6.01 20.50
CA TRP A 53 -11.24 7.42 20.12
C TRP A 53 -10.02 8.03 20.81
N ALA A 54 -9.85 7.79 22.10
CA ALA A 54 -8.73 8.31 22.88
C ALA A 54 -7.38 7.75 22.37
N ILE A 55 -7.27 6.43 22.20
CA ILE A 55 -6.04 5.82 21.68
C ILE A 55 -5.80 6.23 20.23
N GLY A 56 -6.83 6.18 19.38
CA GLY A 56 -6.73 6.50 17.95
C GLY A 56 -6.29 7.94 17.68
N LEU A 57 -6.95 8.92 18.31
CA LEU A 57 -6.61 10.34 18.16
C LEU A 57 -5.21 10.64 18.71
N LEU A 58 -4.86 10.08 19.88
CA LEU A 58 -3.53 10.25 20.47
C LEU A 58 -2.45 9.64 19.55
N ALA A 59 -2.68 8.44 19.05
CA ALA A 59 -1.77 7.77 18.14
C ALA A 59 -1.59 8.55 16.83
N CYS A 60 -2.67 9.07 16.25
CA CYS A 60 -2.64 9.89 15.04
C CYS A 60 -1.80 11.17 15.25
N ALA A 61 -2.07 11.90 16.35
CA ALA A 61 -1.34 13.13 16.67
C ALA A 61 0.13 12.87 16.96
N LEU A 62 0.44 11.85 17.77
CA LEU A 62 1.80 11.49 18.12
C LEU A 62 2.60 11.02 16.91
N MET A 63 2.00 10.20 16.05
CA MET A 63 2.65 9.69 14.85
C MET A 63 2.94 10.82 13.85
N SER A 64 1.99 11.74 13.65
CA SER A 64 2.18 12.92 12.80
C SER A 64 3.34 13.78 13.32
N PHE A 65 3.37 14.04 14.63
CA PHE A 65 4.41 14.82 15.26
C PHE A 65 5.79 14.15 15.16
N LEU A 66 5.90 12.88 15.55
CA LEU A 66 7.18 12.17 15.56
C LEU A 66 7.78 12.08 14.17
N ASN A 67 6.99 11.68 13.17
CA ASN A 67 7.49 11.55 11.81
C ASN A 67 7.85 12.91 11.20
N GLN A 68 7.06 13.97 11.43
CA GLN A 68 7.42 15.32 11.01
C GLN A 68 8.70 15.80 11.71
N PHE A 69 8.83 15.57 13.02
CA PHE A 69 10.01 15.96 13.79
C PHE A 69 11.28 15.27 13.31
N PHE A 70 11.23 13.95 13.06
CA PHE A 70 12.37 13.20 12.56
C PHE A 70 12.72 13.54 11.10
N SER A 71 11.77 14.05 10.31
CA SER A 71 12.02 14.42 8.91
C SER A 71 13.06 15.52 8.72
N TYR A 72 13.30 16.37 9.73
CA TYR A 72 14.34 17.40 9.68
C TYR A 72 15.75 16.90 10.05
N ARG A 73 15.88 15.64 10.49
CA ARG A 73 17.18 15.07 10.81
C ARG A 73 17.90 14.63 9.54
N THR A 74 19.23 14.72 9.55
CA THR A 74 20.09 14.24 8.46
C THR A 74 19.85 12.75 8.20
N GLU A 75 19.72 11.94 9.25
CA GLU A 75 19.26 10.55 9.20
C GLU A 75 17.84 10.44 9.80
N PRO A 76 16.78 10.59 8.99
CA PRO A 76 15.41 10.59 9.49
C PRO A 76 14.99 9.19 9.94
N LEU A 77 14.39 9.12 11.14
CA LEU A 77 13.73 7.91 11.64
C LEU A 77 12.25 7.94 11.25
N VAL A 78 11.76 6.85 10.68
CA VAL A 78 10.34 6.71 10.28
C VAL A 78 9.65 5.76 11.24
N VAL A 79 8.71 6.28 12.03
CA VAL A 79 7.84 5.50 12.92
C VAL A 79 6.65 5.01 12.12
N THR A 80 6.60 3.70 11.86
CA THR A 80 5.56 3.09 11.04
C THR A 80 4.28 2.81 11.84
N GLN A 81 3.17 2.63 11.12
CA GLN A 81 1.89 2.19 11.67
C GLN A 81 1.99 0.96 12.59
N ILE A 82 2.95 0.05 12.32
CA ILE A 82 3.13 -1.20 13.07
C ILE A 82 3.38 -0.91 14.55
N THR A 83 4.10 0.17 14.88
CA THR A 83 4.36 0.56 16.26
C THR A 83 3.07 0.80 17.04
N VAL A 84 2.06 1.44 16.43
CA VAL A 84 0.76 1.65 17.07
C VAL A 84 -0.08 0.39 17.13
N GLN A 85 -0.02 -0.47 16.10
CA GLN A 85 -0.69 -1.76 16.14
C GLN A 85 -0.18 -2.60 17.32
N VAL A 86 1.13 -2.70 17.52
CA VAL A 86 1.70 -3.44 18.66
C VAL A 86 1.38 -2.77 19.99
N ALA A 87 1.50 -1.44 20.10
CA ALA A 87 1.31 -0.71 21.36
C ALA A 87 -0.17 -0.62 21.80
N SER A 88 -1.10 -0.51 20.85
CA SER A 88 -2.52 -0.31 21.17
C SER A 88 -3.19 -1.55 21.75
N LEU A 89 -2.66 -2.75 21.51
CA LEU A 89 -3.21 -3.99 22.07
C LEU A 89 -3.09 -4.05 23.61
N PRO A 90 -1.89 -3.95 24.23
CA PRO A 90 -1.77 -3.94 25.69
C PRO A 90 -2.45 -2.71 26.31
N VAL A 91 -2.37 -1.54 25.68
CA VAL A 91 -3.01 -0.30 26.16
C VAL A 91 -4.53 -0.41 26.15
N GLY A 92 -5.12 -0.96 25.08
CA GLY A 92 -6.56 -1.20 24.97
C GLY A 92 -7.07 -2.15 26.03
N HIS A 93 -6.35 -3.25 26.27
CA HIS A 93 -6.67 -4.19 27.35
C HIS A 93 -6.49 -3.59 28.75
N PHE A 94 -5.50 -2.71 28.95
CA PHE A 94 -5.33 -2.00 30.20
C PHE A 94 -6.50 -1.04 30.46
N LEU A 95 -6.86 -0.21 29.47
CA LEU A 95 -7.99 0.72 29.59
C LEU A 95 -9.33 0.00 29.76
N ALA A 96 -9.52 -1.17 29.12
CA ALA A 96 -10.70 -2.00 29.35
C ALA A 96 -10.82 -2.52 30.78
N ARG A 97 -9.71 -2.62 31.53
CA ARG A 97 -9.72 -2.99 32.97
C ARG A 97 -9.79 -1.76 33.89
N ALA A 98 -9.14 -0.67 33.53
CA ALA A 98 -9.03 0.53 34.35
C ALA A 98 -10.26 1.44 34.27
N LEU A 99 -10.95 1.52 33.12
CA LEU A 99 -12.04 2.46 32.92
C LEU A 99 -13.35 2.03 33.64
N PRO A 100 -14.10 2.98 34.24
CA PRO A 100 -15.35 2.68 34.93
C PRO A 100 -16.42 2.15 33.97
N ARG A 101 -17.14 1.11 34.40
CA ARG A 101 -18.31 0.56 33.68
C ARG A 101 -19.62 1.29 33.98
N ARG A 102 -19.55 2.44 34.65
CA ARG A 102 -20.72 3.20 35.10
C ARG A 102 -21.48 3.73 33.87
N ARG A 103 -22.79 3.48 33.85
CA ARG A 103 -23.69 3.99 32.82
C ARG A 103 -24.20 5.37 33.21
N PHE A 104 -24.14 6.31 32.28
CA PHE A 104 -24.63 7.67 32.45
C PHE A 104 -25.63 7.97 31.34
N ARG A 105 -26.70 8.71 31.66
CA ARG A 105 -27.70 9.13 30.68
C ARG A 105 -27.37 10.53 30.19
N VAL A 106 -27.10 10.66 28.89
CA VAL A 106 -26.85 11.95 28.23
C VAL A 106 -27.73 12.03 27.00
N GLY A 107 -28.59 13.05 26.93
CA GLY A 107 -29.48 13.28 25.78
C GLY A 107 -30.44 12.13 25.49
N GLY A 108 -30.97 11.46 26.52
CA GLY A 108 -31.92 10.35 26.38
C GLY A 108 -31.29 9.01 25.97
N ARG A 109 -29.98 8.93 25.77
CA ARG A 109 -29.23 7.69 25.48
C ARG A 109 -28.37 7.28 26.68
N GLU A 110 -28.23 5.97 26.89
CA GLU A 110 -27.31 5.41 27.89
C GLU A 110 -25.90 5.30 27.31
N TRP A 111 -24.93 5.91 27.98
CA TRP A 111 -23.52 5.92 27.61
C TRP A 111 -22.68 5.25 28.69
N SER A 112 -21.62 4.54 28.29
CA SER A 112 -20.62 3.98 29.19
C SER A 112 -19.23 4.28 28.65
N LEU A 113 -18.31 4.69 29.52
CA LEU A 113 -16.89 4.86 29.17
C LEU A 113 -16.22 3.51 28.89
N ASN A 114 -16.77 2.42 29.44
CA ASN A 114 -16.27 1.07 29.28
C ASN A 114 -17.44 0.11 29.00
N PRO A 115 -17.92 0.02 27.75
CA PRO A 115 -19.10 -0.78 27.41
C PRO A 115 -18.84 -2.29 27.41
N GLY A 116 -17.58 -2.72 27.33
CA GLY A 116 -17.21 -4.14 27.23
C GLY A 116 -15.70 -4.35 27.12
N PRO A 117 -15.23 -5.60 26.96
CA PRO A 117 -13.81 -5.90 26.75
C PRO A 117 -13.28 -5.26 25.46
N PHE A 118 -11.96 -5.07 25.39
CA PHE A 118 -11.31 -4.56 24.18
C PHE A 118 -11.44 -5.55 23.04
N SER A 119 -11.93 -5.10 21.89
CA SER A 119 -12.28 -5.94 20.75
C SER A 119 -11.38 -5.69 19.53
N MET A 120 -11.37 -6.66 18.61
CA MET A 120 -10.68 -6.56 17.32
C MET A 120 -11.15 -5.34 16.50
N LYS A 121 -12.45 -5.01 16.54
CA LYS A 121 -13.02 -3.87 15.79
C LYS A 121 -12.44 -2.53 16.24
N GLU A 122 -12.28 -2.35 17.55
CA GLU A 122 -11.65 -1.15 18.10
C GLU A 122 -10.17 -1.07 17.75
N HIS A 123 -9.48 -2.21 17.78
CA HIS A 123 -8.07 -2.30 17.41
C HIS A 123 -7.84 -1.94 15.94
N VAL A 124 -8.68 -2.46 15.03
CA VAL A 124 -8.65 -2.13 13.60
C VAL A 124 -8.89 -0.63 13.40
N LEU A 125 -9.87 -0.03 14.08
CA LEU A 125 -10.12 1.40 13.94
C LEU A 125 -8.96 2.27 14.44
N ILE A 126 -8.35 1.92 15.57
CA ILE A 126 -7.14 2.59 16.05
C ILE A 126 -6.04 2.55 14.98
N SER A 127 -5.88 1.41 14.27
CA SER A 127 -4.90 1.29 13.19
C SER A 127 -5.19 2.21 11.99
N ILE A 128 -6.47 2.45 11.68
CA ILE A 128 -6.87 3.40 10.64
C ILE A 128 -6.51 4.84 11.03
N PHE A 129 -6.75 5.22 12.30
CA PHE A 129 -6.31 6.53 12.81
C PHE A 129 -4.79 6.69 12.77
N ALA A 130 -4.05 5.63 13.16
CA ALA A 130 -2.60 5.62 13.08
C ALA A 130 -2.12 5.83 11.65
N ASN A 131 -2.72 5.12 10.68
CA ASN A 131 -2.39 5.27 9.26
C ASN A 131 -2.61 6.71 8.77
N ALA A 132 -3.70 7.36 9.21
CA ALA A 132 -3.93 8.77 8.88
C ALA A 132 -2.83 9.69 9.43
N GLY A 133 -2.32 9.43 10.64
CA GLY A 133 -1.22 10.18 11.25
C GLY A 133 0.17 9.86 10.69
N PHE A 134 0.34 8.71 10.04
CA PHE A 134 1.55 8.38 9.27
C PHE A 134 1.64 9.18 7.95
N ALA A 135 0.55 9.85 7.56
CA ALA A 135 0.26 10.40 6.24
C ALA A 135 0.29 9.31 5.15
N PHE A 136 -0.52 9.47 4.09
CA PHE A 136 -0.50 8.58 2.92
C PHE A 136 0.89 8.63 2.26
N GLY A 137 1.80 7.73 2.64
CA GLY A 137 3.10 7.53 1.98
C GLY A 137 4.33 8.13 2.68
N ASN A 138 4.68 7.63 3.87
CA ASN A 138 6.00 7.82 4.52
C ASN A 138 6.26 9.16 5.26
N GLY A 139 5.38 9.51 6.20
CA GLY A 139 5.79 10.17 7.45
C GLY A 139 5.82 11.69 7.50
N ASN A 140 6.12 12.41 6.41
CA ASN A 140 6.14 13.88 6.45
C ASN A 140 4.93 14.51 5.74
N ALA A 141 4.43 15.60 6.30
CA ALA A 141 3.42 16.41 5.64
C ALA A 141 4.15 17.33 4.64
N TYR A 142 4.13 16.98 3.35
CA TYR A 142 4.81 17.74 2.29
C TYR A 142 4.51 19.26 2.33
N SER A 143 3.29 19.62 2.69
CA SER A 143 2.87 21.02 2.86
C SER A 143 3.71 21.79 3.88
N VAL A 144 4.19 21.14 4.94
CA VAL A 144 5.03 21.76 5.97
C VAL A 144 6.38 22.15 5.38
N MET A 145 6.97 21.29 4.54
CA MET A 145 8.24 21.59 3.87
C MET A 145 8.16 22.84 2.99
N ILE A 146 7.02 23.06 2.32
CA ILE A 146 6.79 24.29 1.53
C ILE A 146 6.77 25.52 2.44
N VAL A 147 6.05 25.46 3.56
CA VAL A 147 5.97 26.57 4.53
C VAL A 147 7.36 26.88 5.11
N ASP A 148 8.15 25.85 5.41
CA ASP A 148 9.51 26.01 5.91
C ASP A 148 10.42 26.67 4.88
N ILE A 149 10.35 26.26 3.60
CA ILE A 149 11.12 26.89 2.53
C ILE A 149 10.78 28.39 2.43
N ILE A 150 9.49 28.74 2.51
CA ILE A 150 9.05 30.14 2.45
C ILE A 150 9.58 30.94 3.65
N ARG A 151 9.57 30.36 4.85
CA ARG A 151 10.07 31.02 6.06
C ARG A 151 11.59 31.11 6.10
N ALA A 152 12.31 30.04 5.75
CA ALA A 152 13.76 29.94 5.87
C ALA A 152 14.50 30.63 4.72
N PHE A 153 14.09 30.39 3.47
CA PHE A 153 14.78 30.93 2.29
C PHE A 153 14.21 32.28 1.86
N TYR A 154 12.88 32.41 1.80
CA TYR A 154 12.23 33.65 1.32
C TYR A 154 11.96 34.67 2.43
N ARG A 155 12.25 34.32 3.71
CA ARG A 155 12.06 35.16 4.90
C ARG A 155 10.67 35.81 5.01
N ARG A 156 9.63 35.13 4.51
CA ARG A 156 8.25 35.61 4.61
C ARG A 156 7.57 35.03 5.85
N SER A 157 6.95 35.89 6.65
CA SER A 157 6.14 35.48 7.79
C SER A 157 4.74 35.05 7.34
N ILE A 158 4.49 33.75 7.33
CA ILE A 158 3.13 33.20 7.12
C ILE A 158 2.49 33.01 8.50
N SER A 159 1.34 33.61 8.79
CA SER A 159 0.61 33.42 10.05
C SER A 159 0.08 31.98 10.17
N PHE A 160 -0.19 31.49 11.39
CA PHE A 160 -0.71 30.12 11.59
C PHE A 160 -1.99 29.87 10.79
N LEU A 161 -2.88 30.86 10.74
CA LEU A 161 -4.09 30.83 9.92
C LEU A 161 -3.78 30.91 8.42
N ALA A 162 -2.85 31.76 7.97
CA ALA A 162 -2.45 31.78 6.56
C ALA A 162 -1.76 30.47 6.11
N ALA A 163 -1.11 29.76 7.03
CA ALA A 163 -0.49 28.46 6.79
C ALA A 163 -1.50 27.30 6.83
N THR A 164 -2.62 27.44 7.54
CA THR A 164 -3.65 26.40 7.69
C THR A 164 -4.84 26.59 6.76
N LEU A 165 -5.37 27.81 6.62
CA LEU A 165 -6.51 28.16 5.75
C LEU A 165 -6.67 29.70 5.72
N HIS A 166 -6.47 30.33 4.56
CA HIS A 166 -6.78 31.73 4.21
C HIS A 166 -5.73 32.80 4.56
N GLU A 167 -5.10 33.33 3.51
CA GLU A 167 -4.62 34.71 3.49
C GLU A 167 -5.81 35.61 3.08
N LYS A 168 -6.07 36.70 3.81
CA LYS A 168 -7.04 37.73 3.36
C LYS A 168 -6.48 38.39 2.10
N GLU A 169 -7.22 38.36 1.00
CA GLU A 169 -6.83 39.01 -0.25
C GLU A 169 -6.96 40.53 -0.11
N GLU A 170 -5.85 41.27 -0.13
CA GLU A 170 -5.87 42.69 -0.44
C GLU A 170 -5.97 42.85 -1.96
N PHE A 171 -7.16 43.25 -2.43
CA PHE A 171 -7.43 43.51 -3.84
C PHE A 171 -6.81 44.85 -4.26
N THR A 172 -5.54 44.85 -4.66
CA THR A 172 -4.95 45.96 -5.43
C THR A 172 -5.09 45.70 -6.93
N GLY A 173 -6.10 46.34 -7.55
CA GLY A 173 -6.11 46.70 -8.96
C GLY A 173 -6.58 45.66 -9.99
N GLY A 174 -7.80 45.85 -10.52
CA GLY A 174 -8.14 45.83 -11.95
C GLY A 174 -7.99 44.56 -12.81
N SER A 175 -7.41 43.46 -12.34
CA SER A 175 -7.30 42.22 -13.13
C SER A 175 -8.25 41.13 -12.62
N LYS A 176 -8.94 40.47 -13.54
CA LYS A 176 -9.95 39.41 -13.32
C LYS A 176 -9.29 38.10 -12.85
N ARG A 177 -8.46 38.16 -11.80
CA ARG A 177 -7.72 37.02 -11.27
C ARG A 177 -8.64 36.20 -10.36
N MET A 178 -8.72 34.89 -10.58
CA MET A 178 -9.49 34.00 -9.69
C MET A 178 -8.98 34.13 -8.25
N SER A 179 -9.91 34.27 -7.30
CA SER A 179 -9.59 34.24 -5.86
C SER A 179 -8.90 32.93 -5.49
N ARG A 180 -7.91 32.99 -4.61
CA ARG A 180 -7.06 31.86 -4.18
C ARG A 180 -7.89 30.71 -3.63
N SER A 181 -8.99 30.99 -2.92
CA SER A 181 -9.91 29.96 -2.41
C SER A 181 -10.64 29.23 -3.54
N LYS A 182 -11.03 29.96 -4.61
CA LYS A 182 -11.66 29.34 -5.80
C LYS A 182 -10.65 28.49 -6.55
N PHE A 183 -9.42 28.98 -6.72
CA PHE A 183 -8.34 28.19 -7.31
C PHE A 183 -8.04 26.94 -6.50
N PHE A 184 -7.91 27.05 -5.17
CA PHE A 184 -7.70 25.92 -4.27
C PHE A 184 -8.82 24.88 -4.40
N LEU A 185 -10.09 25.31 -4.40
CA LEU A 185 -11.23 24.41 -4.49
C LEU A 185 -11.27 23.70 -5.86
N VAL A 186 -10.97 24.40 -6.95
CA VAL A 186 -10.83 23.80 -8.28
C VAL A 186 -9.72 22.76 -8.29
N VAL A 187 -8.52 23.11 -7.81
CA VAL A 187 -7.39 22.17 -7.75
C VAL A 187 -7.71 20.97 -6.86
N LEU A 188 -8.33 21.18 -5.70
CA LEU A 188 -8.73 20.11 -4.78
C LEU A 188 -9.69 19.13 -5.45
N ILE A 189 -10.73 19.64 -6.14
CA ILE A 189 -11.67 18.80 -6.88
C ILE A 189 -10.96 18.07 -8.02
N CYS A 190 -10.14 18.76 -8.81
CA CYS A 190 -9.39 18.13 -9.89
C CYS A 190 -8.46 17.03 -9.39
N SER A 191 -7.71 17.28 -8.31
CA SER A 191 -6.84 16.28 -7.67
C SER A 191 -7.63 15.10 -7.10
N PHE A 192 -8.78 15.36 -6.47
CA PHE A 192 -9.68 14.31 -5.99
C PHE A 192 -10.17 13.44 -7.14
N VAL A 193 -10.67 14.05 -8.23
CA VAL A 193 -11.14 13.32 -9.42
C VAL A 193 -10.00 12.53 -10.06
N TRP A 194 -8.81 13.13 -10.18
CA TRP A 194 -7.64 12.46 -10.75
C TRP A 194 -7.16 11.27 -9.92
N ALA A 195 -7.31 11.29 -8.60
CA ALA A 195 -6.97 10.14 -7.76
C ALA A 195 -8.10 9.09 -7.71
N PHE A 196 -9.35 9.55 -7.58
CA PHE A 196 -10.52 8.71 -7.38
C PHE A 196 -10.92 7.94 -8.65
N VAL A 197 -10.83 8.57 -9.83
CA VAL A 197 -11.27 7.94 -11.08
C VAL A 197 -10.38 6.76 -11.47
N PRO A 198 -9.05 6.89 -11.59
CA PRO A 198 -8.18 5.74 -11.88
C PRO A 198 -8.10 4.77 -10.70
N GLY A 199 -8.05 5.25 -9.46
CA GLY A 199 -7.82 4.38 -8.30
C GLY A 199 -9.03 3.52 -7.89
N TYR A 200 -10.25 4.05 -8.04
CA TYR A 200 -11.46 3.40 -7.53
C TYR A 200 -12.52 3.12 -8.61
N LEU A 201 -12.89 4.10 -9.44
CA LEU A 201 -13.99 3.92 -10.40
C LEU A 201 -13.59 3.11 -11.64
N PHE A 202 -12.42 3.39 -12.22
CA PHE A 202 -11.93 2.81 -13.47
C PHE A 202 -10.46 2.41 -13.31
N GLN A 203 -10.24 1.30 -12.60
CA GLN A 203 -8.91 0.75 -12.34
C GLN A 203 -8.11 0.41 -13.61
N SER A 204 -8.75 0.23 -14.77
CA SER A 204 -8.04 0.06 -16.05
C SER A 204 -7.21 1.28 -16.46
N LEU A 205 -7.55 2.49 -15.98
CA LEU A 205 -6.79 3.72 -16.26
C LEU A 205 -5.45 3.79 -15.51
N THR A 206 -5.26 2.92 -14.50
CA THR A 206 -3.98 2.81 -13.77
C THR A 206 -2.87 2.22 -14.64
N SER A 207 -3.20 1.44 -15.67
CA SER A 207 -2.23 0.86 -16.60
C SER A 207 -2.86 0.64 -17.98
N ILE A 208 -2.77 1.66 -18.82
CA ILE A 208 -3.18 1.66 -20.22
C ILE A 208 -2.04 1.09 -21.07
N SER A 209 -2.07 -0.23 -21.29
CA SER A 209 -1.10 -0.93 -22.13
C SER A 209 -1.58 -1.04 -23.58
N TRP A 210 -1.38 0.01 -24.39
CA TRP A 210 -1.88 0.04 -25.78
C TRP A 210 -1.29 -1.09 -26.64
N VAL A 211 -0.04 -1.51 -26.38
CA VAL A 211 0.61 -2.65 -27.06
C VAL A 211 -0.20 -3.94 -26.86
N CYS A 212 -0.75 -4.15 -25.67
CA CYS A 212 -1.62 -5.30 -25.37
C CYS A 212 -2.97 -5.22 -26.12
N TRP A 213 -3.48 -4.01 -26.39
CA TRP A 213 -4.73 -3.83 -27.15
C TRP A 213 -4.52 -4.10 -28.64
N VAL A 214 -3.44 -3.58 -29.23
CA VAL A 214 -3.10 -3.80 -30.64
C VAL A 214 -2.78 -5.27 -30.90
N PHE A 215 -2.03 -5.91 -30.01
CA PHE A 215 -1.58 -7.30 -30.15
C PHE A 215 -2.23 -8.23 -29.12
N SER A 216 -3.56 -8.20 -29.04
CA SER A 216 -4.33 -8.95 -28.04
C SER A 216 -4.12 -10.47 -28.08
N LYS A 217 -3.77 -11.05 -29.23
CA LYS A 217 -3.57 -12.50 -29.40
C LYS A 217 -2.13 -12.97 -29.17
N SER A 218 -1.17 -12.06 -29.06
CA SER A 218 0.25 -12.43 -28.96
C SER A 218 0.72 -12.48 -27.51
N VAL A 219 1.14 -13.66 -27.04
CA VAL A 219 1.65 -13.86 -25.68
C VAL A 219 2.91 -13.03 -25.43
N THR A 220 3.81 -12.94 -26.42
CA THR A 220 5.05 -12.15 -26.30
C THR A 220 4.75 -10.66 -26.24
N ALA A 221 3.80 -10.16 -27.04
CA ALA A 221 3.39 -8.76 -26.99
C ALA A 221 2.73 -8.41 -25.66
N GLN A 222 1.96 -9.32 -25.07
CA GLN A 222 1.40 -9.13 -23.73
C GLN A 222 2.47 -9.14 -22.63
N GLN A 223 3.46 -10.04 -22.72
CA GLN A 223 4.59 -10.09 -21.79
C GLN A 223 5.46 -8.82 -21.85
N LEU A 224 5.64 -8.25 -23.03
CA LEU A 224 6.38 -7.00 -23.23
C LEU A 224 5.56 -5.78 -22.81
N GLY A 225 4.29 -5.71 -23.21
CA GLY A 225 3.47 -4.50 -23.10
C GLY A 225 2.67 -4.33 -21.82
N SER A 226 2.40 -5.41 -21.08
CA SER A 226 1.56 -5.33 -19.87
C SER A 226 2.29 -4.56 -18.76
N GLY A 227 1.67 -3.50 -18.23
CA GLY A 227 2.22 -2.73 -17.11
C GLY A 227 2.12 -3.43 -15.75
N MET A 228 1.19 -4.38 -15.60
CA MET A 228 0.93 -5.07 -14.33
C MET A 228 1.53 -6.48 -14.24
N LYS A 229 1.65 -7.16 -15.38
CA LYS A 229 2.10 -8.57 -15.46
C LYS A 229 3.26 -8.78 -16.43
N GLY A 230 3.84 -7.70 -16.93
CA GLY A 230 4.87 -7.71 -17.97
C GLY A 230 5.91 -6.62 -17.76
N LEU A 231 6.64 -6.31 -18.82
CA LEU A 231 7.74 -5.33 -18.81
C LEU A 231 7.27 -3.89 -19.06
N GLY A 232 5.97 -3.65 -19.25
CA GLY A 232 5.38 -2.32 -19.37
C GLY A 232 5.78 -1.50 -20.60
N LEU A 233 6.26 -2.12 -21.68
CA LEU A 233 6.60 -1.40 -22.91
C LEU A 233 5.37 -0.72 -23.51
N GLY A 234 5.37 0.62 -23.52
CA GLY A 234 4.22 1.40 -23.98
C GLY A 234 3.02 1.33 -23.02
N ALA A 235 3.21 0.94 -21.77
CA ALA A 235 2.18 1.11 -20.75
C ALA A 235 2.19 2.57 -20.25
N PHE A 236 1.03 3.22 -20.31
CA PHE A 236 0.81 4.56 -19.76
C PHE A 236 -0.07 4.47 -18.53
N THR A 237 0.16 5.34 -17.56
CA THR A 237 -0.69 5.44 -16.37
C THR A 237 -1.21 6.86 -16.22
N LEU A 238 -2.49 6.98 -15.87
CA LEU A 238 -3.09 8.23 -15.43
C LEU A 238 -3.17 8.31 -13.90
N ASP A 239 -2.63 7.33 -13.19
CA ASP A 239 -2.65 7.27 -11.74
C ASP A 239 -1.37 7.86 -11.16
N TRP A 240 -1.50 8.97 -10.43
CA TRP A 240 -0.35 9.60 -9.77
C TRP A 240 0.29 8.69 -8.72
N THR A 241 -0.48 7.83 -8.06
CA THR A 241 0.05 6.88 -7.08
C THR A 241 0.91 5.81 -7.74
N ALA A 242 0.52 5.35 -8.94
CA ALA A 242 1.35 4.44 -9.73
C ALA A 242 2.68 5.10 -10.14
N ILE A 243 2.65 6.36 -10.60
CA ILE A 243 3.85 7.14 -10.97
C ILE A 243 4.78 7.35 -9.77
N SER A 244 4.21 7.72 -8.62
CA SER A 244 4.98 8.07 -7.42
C SER A 244 5.39 6.89 -6.54
N SER A 245 4.92 5.68 -6.86
CA SER A 245 5.15 4.48 -6.04
C SER A 245 6.63 4.10 -5.88
N PHE A 246 7.48 4.37 -6.88
CA PHE A 246 8.89 3.97 -6.86
C PHE A 246 9.87 5.10 -6.50
N LEU A 247 9.71 6.29 -7.09
CA LEU A 247 10.60 7.45 -6.90
C LEU A 247 10.02 8.52 -5.95
N PHE A 248 8.95 8.21 -5.21
CA PHE A 248 8.16 9.19 -4.48
C PHE A 248 7.66 10.31 -5.42
N SER A 249 7.84 11.58 -5.04
CA SER A 249 7.52 12.69 -5.92
C SER A 249 8.70 12.97 -6.86
N PRO A 250 8.58 12.68 -8.17
CA PRO A 250 9.64 12.98 -9.14
C PRO A 250 9.93 14.48 -9.27
N LEU A 251 9.06 15.34 -8.71
CA LEU A 251 9.23 16.79 -8.66
C LEU A 251 10.32 17.24 -7.67
N ILE A 252 10.70 16.40 -6.71
CA ILE A 252 11.71 16.71 -5.70
C ILE A 252 13.12 16.37 -6.21
N SER A 253 13.24 15.30 -7.00
CA SER A 253 14.53 14.80 -7.48
C SER A 253 15.06 15.62 -8.66
N PRO A 254 16.36 15.97 -8.68
CA PRO A 254 16.95 16.71 -9.79
C PRO A 254 16.86 15.89 -11.09
N PHE A 255 16.62 16.57 -12.22
CA PHE A 255 16.40 15.94 -13.51
C PHE A 255 17.50 14.93 -13.89
N PHE A 256 18.76 15.26 -13.64
CA PHE A 256 19.90 14.38 -13.92
C PHE A 256 19.80 13.04 -13.17
N ALA A 257 19.41 13.06 -11.89
CA ALA A 257 19.25 11.84 -11.11
C ALA A 257 18.10 10.97 -11.65
N THR A 258 17.00 11.61 -12.05
CA THR A 258 15.86 10.91 -12.67
C THR A 258 16.24 10.26 -13.99
N VAL A 259 17.00 10.96 -14.85
CA VAL A 259 17.51 10.40 -16.10
C VAL A 259 18.46 9.22 -15.83
N ASN A 260 19.36 9.33 -14.86
CA ASN A 260 20.27 8.24 -14.50
C ASN A 260 19.52 6.97 -14.05
N VAL A 261 18.51 7.11 -13.19
CA VAL A 261 17.66 5.98 -12.78
C VAL A 261 16.89 5.42 -13.97
N PHE A 262 16.35 6.27 -14.85
CA PHE A 262 15.64 5.85 -16.04
C PHE A 262 16.52 5.05 -16.99
N VAL A 263 17.77 5.47 -17.22
CA VAL A 263 18.74 4.71 -18.03
C VAL A 263 19.00 3.33 -17.42
N GLY A 264 19.22 3.26 -16.10
CA GLY A 264 19.39 1.98 -15.39
C GLY A 264 18.17 1.06 -15.53
N TYR A 265 16.96 1.63 -15.39
CA TYR A 265 15.70 0.93 -15.60
C TYR A 265 15.57 0.38 -17.03
N VAL A 266 15.85 1.20 -18.04
CA VAL A 266 15.78 0.80 -19.46
C VAL A 266 16.77 -0.34 -19.75
N LEU A 267 18.01 -0.24 -19.25
CA LEU A 267 19.01 -1.30 -19.41
C LEU A 267 18.54 -2.60 -18.74
N PHE A 268 18.01 -2.51 -17.52
CA PHE A 268 17.53 -3.70 -16.82
C PHE A 268 16.31 -4.33 -17.50
N MET A 269 15.27 -3.54 -17.81
CA MET A 269 14.00 -4.02 -18.39
C MET A 269 14.11 -4.48 -19.83
N TYR A 270 14.92 -3.82 -20.66
CA TYR A 270 14.93 -4.05 -22.11
C TYR A 270 16.21 -4.67 -22.65
N VAL A 271 17.27 -4.79 -21.82
CA VAL A 271 18.50 -5.51 -22.21
C VAL A 271 18.68 -6.73 -21.33
N VAL A 272 18.89 -6.55 -20.03
CA VAL A 272 19.21 -7.66 -19.12
C VAL A 272 18.09 -8.68 -19.04
N MET A 273 16.85 -8.22 -18.84
CA MET A 273 15.68 -9.09 -18.71
C MET A 273 15.40 -9.91 -19.98
N PRO A 274 15.34 -9.32 -21.19
CA PRO A 274 15.15 -10.08 -22.41
C PRO A 274 16.28 -11.06 -22.71
N THR A 275 17.53 -10.66 -22.50
CA THR A 275 18.70 -11.53 -22.71
C THR A 275 18.68 -12.72 -21.74
N ALA A 276 18.33 -12.50 -20.47
CA ALA A 276 18.25 -13.58 -19.48
C ALA A 276 17.09 -14.54 -19.76
N TYR A 277 15.91 -14.03 -20.11
CA TYR A 277 14.70 -14.84 -20.30
C TYR A 277 14.66 -15.53 -21.68
N TRP A 278 14.73 -14.77 -22.78
CA TRP A 278 14.60 -15.33 -24.12
C TRP A 278 15.92 -15.87 -24.66
N GLY A 279 17.02 -15.14 -24.45
CA GLY A 279 18.34 -15.44 -25.01
C GLY A 279 19.01 -16.63 -24.34
N MET A 280 19.25 -16.55 -23.03
CA MET A 280 20.02 -17.56 -22.29
C MET A 280 19.15 -18.59 -21.55
N ASN A 281 17.84 -18.33 -21.40
CA ASN A 281 16.93 -19.15 -20.59
C ASN A 281 17.52 -19.46 -19.20
N LEU A 282 18.06 -18.43 -18.54
CA LEU A 282 18.82 -18.58 -17.31
C LEU A 282 17.92 -19.22 -16.23
N TYR A 283 18.40 -20.27 -15.56
CA TYR A 283 17.64 -21.02 -14.55
C TYR A 283 16.29 -21.61 -15.04
N ASN A 284 16.19 -21.99 -16.32
CA ASN A 284 14.93 -22.45 -16.92
C ASN A 284 13.80 -21.41 -16.78
N ALA A 285 14.14 -20.12 -16.89
CA ALA A 285 13.21 -19.02 -16.69
C ALA A 285 11.93 -19.12 -17.53
N LYS A 286 11.98 -19.68 -18.75
CA LYS A 286 10.80 -19.84 -19.64
C LYS A 286 9.69 -20.71 -19.05
N THR A 287 9.97 -21.51 -18.04
CA THR A 287 8.98 -22.32 -17.32
C THR A 287 8.09 -21.45 -16.42
N PHE A 288 8.52 -20.23 -16.11
CA PHE A 288 7.84 -19.32 -15.18
C PHE A 288 7.42 -18.02 -15.88
N PRO A 289 6.42 -17.30 -15.35
CA PRO A 289 6.11 -15.96 -15.82
C PRO A 289 7.33 -15.02 -15.66
N ILE A 290 7.59 -14.16 -16.66
CA ILE A 290 8.68 -13.16 -16.64
C ILE A 290 8.62 -12.30 -15.37
N PHE A 291 7.42 -11.87 -15.01
CA PHE A 291 7.15 -11.01 -13.87
C PHE A 291 6.07 -11.65 -13.00
N SER A 292 6.43 -12.10 -11.79
CA SER A 292 5.49 -12.65 -10.81
C SER A 292 6.08 -12.63 -9.41
N SER A 293 5.27 -12.29 -8.42
CA SER A 293 5.58 -12.38 -6.99
C SER A 293 5.36 -13.78 -6.41
N HIS A 294 4.83 -14.73 -7.18
CA HIS A 294 4.58 -16.09 -6.72
C HIS A 294 5.84 -16.95 -6.76
N LEU A 295 5.81 -18.01 -5.95
CA LEU A 295 6.83 -19.06 -5.90
C LEU A 295 6.41 -20.22 -6.81
N PHE A 296 7.37 -20.88 -7.45
CA PHE A 296 7.12 -21.96 -8.41
C PHE A 296 7.95 -23.21 -8.13
N ALA A 297 7.36 -24.39 -8.33
CA ALA A 297 8.08 -25.65 -8.41
C ALA A 297 8.79 -25.79 -9.76
N SER A 298 9.72 -26.73 -9.90
CA SER A 298 10.54 -26.89 -11.13
C SER A 298 9.72 -27.11 -12.42
N ASN A 299 8.48 -27.56 -12.30
CA ASN A 299 7.52 -27.80 -13.38
C ASN A 299 6.70 -26.55 -13.78
N GLY A 300 6.84 -25.41 -13.08
CA GLY A 300 6.06 -24.20 -13.33
C GLY A 300 4.75 -24.09 -12.53
N SER A 301 4.37 -25.10 -11.75
CA SER A 301 3.19 -25.00 -10.89
C SER A 301 3.46 -24.11 -9.67
N PRO A 302 2.46 -23.38 -9.16
CA PRO A 302 2.60 -22.60 -7.93
C PRO A 302 3.10 -23.48 -6.77
N TYR A 303 4.15 -23.03 -6.09
CA TYR A 303 4.74 -23.73 -4.95
C TYR A 303 3.92 -23.43 -3.70
N LYS A 304 3.28 -24.44 -3.13
CA LYS A 304 2.53 -24.30 -1.88
C LYS A 304 3.47 -24.49 -0.70
N ILE A 305 3.72 -23.41 0.05
CA ILE A 305 4.60 -23.44 1.21
C ILE A 305 4.06 -24.38 2.30
N ALA A 306 2.74 -24.50 2.41
CA ALA A 306 2.10 -25.42 3.36
C ALA A 306 2.52 -26.89 3.16
N ASP A 307 2.88 -27.29 1.94
CA ASP A 307 3.21 -28.69 1.63
C ASP A 307 4.62 -29.08 2.12
N ILE A 308 5.46 -28.12 2.49
CA ILE A 308 6.83 -28.33 3.02
C ILE A 308 6.96 -27.93 4.49
N VAL A 309 5.86 -27.56 5.14
CA VAL A 309 5.87 -27.13 6.54
C VAL A 309 5.08 -28.16 7.35
N ASN A 310 5.74 -28.75 8.34
CA ASN A 310 5.08 -29.70 9.24
C ASN A 310 4.16 -28.97 10.24
N GLN A 311 3.38 -29.74 11.01
CA GLN A 311 2.47 -29.20 12.04
C GLN A 311 3.19 -28.41 13.15
N GLN A 312 4.51 -28.51 13.27
CA GLN A 312 5.33 -27.74 14.21
C GLN A 312 5.92 -26.46 13.58
N PHE A 313 5.43 -26.05 12.41
CA PHE A 313 5.92 -24.90 11.64
C PHE A 313 7.42 -24.96 11.31
N ARG A 314 7.97 -26.16 11.18
CA ARG A 314 9.34 -26.41 10.74
C ARG A 314 9.33 -26.94 9.32
N LEU A 315 10.42 -26.68 8.60
CA LEU A 315 10.64 -27.24 7.28
C LEU A 315 10.67 -28.77 7.38
N ASP A 316 9.74 -29.44 6.70
CA ASP A 316 9.78 -30.87 6.48
C ASP A 316 10.80 -31.14 5.37
N THR A 317 11.98 -31.61 5.77
CA THR A 317 13.08 -31.90 4.87
C THR A 317 12.78 -33.03 3.89
N GLU A 318 11.92 -33.99 4.27
CA GLU A 318 11.53 -35.10 3.38
C GLU A 318 10.53 -34.63 2.32
N ALA A 319 9.51 -33.87 2.74
CA ALA A 319 8.57 -33.26 1.81
C ALA A 319 9.28 -32.29 0.85
N TYR A 320 10.20 -31.47 1.37
CA TYR A 320 11.03 -30.58 0.56
C TYR A 320 11.93 -31.34 -0.41
N ALA A 321 12.54 -32.45 0.00
CA ALA A 321 13.34 -33.28 -0.89
C ALA A 321 12.52 -33.87 -2.05
N LYS A 322 11.23 -34.19 -1.82
CA LYS A 322 10.30 -34.69 -2.85
C LYS A 322 9.80 -33.59 -3.79
N LEU A 323 9.39 -32.44 -3.24
CA LEU A 323 8.87 -31.29 -4.00
C LEU A 323 9.97 -30.52 -4.74
N GLY A 324 11.20 -30.59 -4.23
CA GLY A 324 12.36 -29.92 -4.79
C GLY A 324 12.43 -28.43 -4.44
N ARG A 325 13.40 -27.78 -5.08
CA ARG A 325 13.77 -26.38 -4.81
C ARG A 325 12.66 -25.42 -5.23
N ILE A 326 12.52 -24.36 -4.44
CA ILE A 326 11.65 -23.22 -4.75
C ILE A 326 12.31 -22.38 -5.84
N ASN A 327 11.54 -22.01 -6.86
CA ASN A 327 11.97 -21.15 -7.95
C ASN A 327 11.19 -19.83 -7.91
N LEU A 328 11.84 -18.77 -8.36
CA LEU A 328 11.30 -17.41 -8.46
C LEU A 328 11.27 -17.00 -9.93
N SER A 329 10.45 -16.00 -10.26
CA SER A 329 10.53 -15.38 -11.58
C SER A 329 11.91 -14.76 -11.79
N ILE A 330 12.38 -14.77 -13.04
CA ILE A 330 13.71 -14.28 -13.38
C ILE A 330 13.89 -12.78 -13.05
N PHE A 331 12.80 -12.00 -13.11
CA PHE A 331 12.77 -10.62 -12.68
C PHE A 331 13.19 -10.46 -11.21
N PHE A 332 12.57 -11.23 -10.31
CA PHE A 332 12.89 -11.16 -8.88
C PHE A 332 14.30 -11.69 -8.60
N ALA A 333 14.71 -12.78 -9.25
CA ALA A 333 16.04 -13.36 -9.07
C ALA A 333 17.16 -12.36 -9.44
N ILE A 334 17.08 -11.72 -10.61
CA ILE A 334 18.10 -10.75 -11.05
C ILE A 334 18.00 -9.46 -10.23
N SER A 335 16.79 -8.98 -9.92
CA SER A 335 16.59 -7.80 -9.08
C SER A 335 17.25 -7.96 -7.70
N TYR A 336 17.09 -9.12 -7.06
CA TYR A 336 17.80 -9.39 -5.80
C TYR A 336 19.32 -9.41 -5.98
N GLY A 337 19.83 -10.04 -7.05
CA GLY A 337 21.26 -10.03 -7.35
C GLY A 337 21.83 -8.62 -7.53
N LEU A 338 21.12 -7.76 -8.26
CA LEU A 338 21.50 -6.37 -8.46
C LEU A 338 21.44 -5.56 -7.16
N ASN A 339 20.45 -5.81 -6.30
CA ASN A 339 20.37 -5.16 -4.98
C ASN A 339 21.59 -5.48 -4.10
N PHE A 340 22.10 -6.71 -4.12
CA PHE A 340 23.34 -7.04 -3.43
C PHE A 340 24.56 -6.35 -4.06
N ALA A 341 24.60 -6.24 -5.39
CA ALA A 341 25.67 -5.54 -6.09
C ALA A 341 25.71 -4.04 -5.73
N THR A 342 24.57 -3.42 -5.43
CA THR A 342 24.50 -2.01 -4.99
C THR A 342 25.35 -1.76 -3.75
N ILE A 343 25.42 -2.70 -2.80
CA ILE A 343 26.23 -2.56 -1.58
C ILE A 343 27.72 -2.44 -1.94
N ALA A 344 28.21 -3.31 -2.81
CA ALA A 344 29.59 -3.26 -3.30
C ALA A 344 29.86 -2.01 -4.14
N ALA A 345 28.89 -1.59 -4.95
CA ALA A 345 28.97 -0.35 -5.72
C ALA A 345 29.06 0.88 -4.83
N THR A 346 28.35 0.92 -3.70
CA THR A 346 28.46 2.01 -2.71
C THR A 346 29.86 2.11 -2.13
N ILE A 347 30.46 0.98 -1.72
CA ILE A 347 31.84 0.96 -1.21
C ILE A 347 32.82 1.46 -2.27
N THR A 348 32.66 0.99 -3.51
CA THR A 348 33.51 1.37 -4.64
C THR A 348 33.37 2.86 -4.97
N HIS A 349 32.14 3.38 -4.99
CA HIS A 349 31.85 4.79 -5.21
C HIS A 349 32.49 5.66 -4.11
N VAL A 350 32.34 5.28 -2.83
CA VAL A 350 32.96 6.01 -1.73
C VAL A 350 34.48 5.99 -1.84
N GLY A 351 35.07 4.82 -2.12
CA GLY A 351 36.52 4.68 -2.30
C GLY A 351 37.07 5.53 -3.44
N LEU A 352 36.41 5.55 -4.61
CA LEU A 352 36.88 6.34 -5.75
C LEU A 352 36.61 7.84 -5.61
N PHE A 353 35.49 8.22 -4.99
CA PHE A 353 35.06 9.61 -4.92
C PHE A 353 35.66 10.36 -3.73
N TYR A 354 35.78 9.69 -2.58
CA TYR A 354 36.28 10.28 -1.33
C TYR A 354 37.66 9.76 -0.92
N GLY A 355 38.14 8.65 -1.48
CA GLY A 355 39.46 8.08 -1.19
C GLY A 355 40.62 8.80 -1.86
N LYS A 356 40.60 10.14 -1.87
CA LYS A 356 41.80 10.94 -2.14
C LYS A 356 42.73 10.92 -0.93
#